data_AF-A0A1E8PMP1-F1
#
_entry.id   AF-A0A1E8PMP1-F1
#
_cell.length_a   1.000
_cell.length_b   1.000
_cell.length_c   1.000
_cell.angle_alpha   90.00
_cell.angle_beta   90.00
_cell.angle_gamma   90.00
#
_symmetry.space_group_name_H-M   'P 1'
#
loop_
_entity.id
_entity.type
_entity.pdbx_description
1 polymer ?
#
loop_
_entity_poly.entity_id
_entity_poly.type
_entity_poly.pdbx_seq_one_letter_code
_entity_poly.pdbx_strand_id
1 'polypeptide(L)' 'MGLKSPDTAAAFGCSECHDVLDGRRQRQTELSMVSLEAAFRSAVGHAHEILRSMDLLAAATATTHNCGGQ' A
#
# COMPACT_ATOMS: atom_id res chain seq x y z
N MET A 1 19.15 -5.00 -7.47
CA MET A 1 17.90 -4.62 -8.16
C MET A 1 16.93 -4.14 -7.11
N GLY A 2 16.52 -2.86 -7.15
CA GLY A 2 15.47 -2.37 -6.25
C GLY A 2 14.13 -2.86 -6.76
N LEU A 3 13.51 -3.81 -6.06
CA LEU A 3 12.17 -4.25 -6.39
C LEU A 3 11.21 -3.08 -6.12
N LYS A 4 10.51 -2.61 -7.14
CA LYS A 4 9.39 -1.67 -6.95
C LYS A 4 8.32 -2.40 -6.13
N SER A 5 7.86 -1.79 -5.04
CA SER A 5 6.76 -2.35 -4.25
C SER A 5 5.49 -2.45 -5.11
N PRO A 6 4.71 -3.54 -4.99
CA PRO A 6 3.48 -3.70 -5.74
C PRO A 6 2.42 -2.70 -5.28
N ASP A 7 1.54 -2.26 -6.18
CA ASP A 7 0.47 -1.31 -5.84
C ASP A 7 -0.57 -1.90 -4.85
N THR A 8 -0.62 -3.24 -4.70
CA THR A 8 -1.40 -3.91 -3.64
C THR A 8 -0.87 -3.69 -2.23
N ALA A 9 0.34 -3.17 -2.09
CA ALA A 9 0.88 -2.73 -0.80
C ALA A 9 0.62 -1.25 -0.52
N ALA A 10 -0.13 -0.54 -1.39
CA ALA A 10 -0.41 0.87 -1.26
C ALA A 10 -1.75 1.16 -0.56
N ALA A 11 -1.86 2.37 0.00
CA ALA A 11 -3.09 2.91 0.58
C ALA A 11 -3.38 4.30 0.00
N PHE A 12 -4.65 4.70 0.03
CA PHE A 12 -5.02 6.09 -0.23
C PHE A 12 -4.52 6.99 0.91
N GLY A 13 -3.93 8.14 0.58
CA GLY A 13 -3.47 9.11 1.56
C GLY A 13 -3.53 10.53 1.01
N CYS A 14 -3.83 11.51 1.87
CA CYS A 14 -3.64 12.92 1.52
C CYS A 14 -2.15 13.27 1.45
N SER A 15 -1.82 14.40 0.83
CA SER A 15 -0.45 14.91 0.68
C SER A 15 0.34 14.86 1.99
N GLU A 16 -0.27 15.36 3.07
CA GLU A 16 0.38 15.45 4.38
C GLU A 16 0.65 14.06 5.00
N CYS A 17 -0.27 13.11 4.83
CA CYS A 17 -0.11 11.77 5.39
C CYS A 17 0.97 10.97 4.67
N HIS A 18 1.00 10.99 3.33
CA HIS A 18 2.02 10.23 2.61
C HIS A 18 3.41 10.88 2.72
N ASP A 19 3.51 12.20 2.87
CA ASP A 19 4.80 12.86 3.13
C ASP A 19 5.44 12.41 4.46
N VAL A 20 4.62 12.21 5.50
CA VAL A 20 5.11 11.68 6.79
C VAL A 20 5.54 10.21 6.66
N LEU A 21 4.76 9.39 5.93
CA LEU A 21 5.08 7.98 5.70
C LEU A 21 6.33 7.77 4.83
N ASP A 22 6.51 8.59 3.80
CA ASP A 22 7.68 8.60 2.92
C ASP A 22 8.93 9.18 3.60
N GLY A 23 8.80 9.74 4.80
CA GLY A 23 9.89 10.44 5.49
C GLY A 23 10.26 11.79 4.87
N ARG A 24 9.40 12.35 4.00
CA ARG A 24 9.54 13.69 3.40
C ARG A 24 9.19 14.80 4.38
N ARG A 25 8.29 14.52 5.33
CA ARG A 25 7.90 15.42 6.43
C ARG A 25 8.22 14.77 7.77
N GLN A 26 8.64 15.59 8.72
CA GLN A 26 8.90 15.11 10.08
C GLN A 26 7.59 14.67 10.75
N ARG A 27 7.60 13.46 11.29
CA ARG A 27 6.50 12.93 12.09
C ARG A 27 6.35 13.74 13.38
N GLN A 28 5.11 14.01 13.78
CA GLN A 28 4.82 14.63 15.08
C GLN A 28 5.36 13.75 16.22
N THR A 29 5.96 14.36 17.23
CA THR A 29 6.67 13.66 18.32
C THR A 29 5.79 12.66 19.07
N GLU A 30 4.47 12.90 19.14
CA GLU A 30 3.50 12.05 19.83
C GLU A 30 3.10 10.80 19.04
N LEU A 31 3.40 10.73 17.74
CA LEU A 31 3.12 9.56 16.92
C LEU A 31 4.31 8.58 16.98
N SER A 32 4.09 7.39 17.51
CA SER A 32 5.10 6.33 17.44
C SER A 32 5.14 5.71 16.03
N MET A 33 6.32 5.24 15.61
CA MET A 33 6.47 4.51 14.34
C MET A 33 5.55 3.30 14.27
N VAL A 34 5.41 2.57 15.39
CA VAL A 34 4.54 1.39 15.49
C VAL A 34 3.08 1.75 15.23
N SER A 35 2.60 2.86 15.79
CA SER A 35 1.22 3.32 15.57
C SER A 35 1.01 3.76 14.13
N LEU A 36 2.01 4.42 13.53
CA LEU A 36 1.97 4.86 12.14
C LEU A 36 1.93 3.67 11.16
N GLU A 37 2.75 2.65 11.40
CA GLU A 37 2.75 1.40 10.62
C GLU A 37 1.43 0.64 10.76
N ALA A 38 0.88 0.58 11.97
CA ALA A 38 -0.43 -0.04 12.21
C ALA A 38 -1.54 0.70 11.46
N ALA A 39 -1.54 2.04 11.51
CA ALA A 39 -2.50 2.86 10.77
C ALA A 39 -2.36 2.67 9.25
N PHE A 40 -1.14 2.63 8.72
CA PHE A 40 -0.90 2.38 7.31
C PHE A 40 -1.41 1.00 6.87
N ARG A 41 -1.12 -0.07 7.63
CA ARG A 41 -1.63 -1.43 7.33
C ARG A 41 -3.15 -1.50 7.36
N SER A 42 -3.79 -0.80 8.31
CA SER A 42 -5.24 -0.68 8.34
C SER A 42 -5.78 0.05 7.10
N ALA A 43 -5.12 1.14 6.67
CA ALA A 43 -5.49 1.88 5.47
C ALA A 43 -5.35 1.06 4.18
N VAL A 44 -4.33 0.21 4.06
CA VAL A 44 -4.20 -0.75 2.94
C VAL A 44 -5.39 -1.70 2.90
N GLY A 45 -5.83 -2.21 4.07
CA GLY A 45 -7.03 -3.04 4.18
C GLY A 45 -8.29 -2.34 3.65
N HIS A 46 -8.52 -1.10 4.07
CA HIS A 46 -9.65 -0.29 3.58
C HIS A 46 -9.55 0.00 2.07
N ALA A 47 -8.34 0.27 1.55
CA ALA A 47 -8.14 0.46 0.13
C ALA A 47 -8.55 -0.78 -0.67
N HIS A 48 -8.19 -1.98 -0.20
CA HIS A 48 -8.64 -3.23 -0.82
C HIS A 48 -10.16 -3.42 -0.75
N GLU A 49 -10.82 -3.06 0.35
CA GLU A 49 -12.27 -3.13 0.47
C GLU A 49 -12.96 -2.21 -0.55
N ILE A 50 -12.51 -0.97 -0.67
CA ILE A 50 -13.01 0.00 -1.65
C ILE A 50 -12.80 -0.53 -3.07
N LEU A 51 -11.59 -0.95 -3.42
CA LEU A 51 -11.28 -1.46 -4.76
C LEU A 51 -12.07 -2.73 -5.08
N ARG A 52 -12.31 -3.61 -4.11
CA ARG A 52 -13.16 -4.79 -4.27
C ARG A 52 -14.62 -4.41 -4.53
N SER A 53 -15.14 -3.40 -3.82
CA SER A 53 -16.51 -2.91 -4.03
C SER A 53 -16.73 -2.31 -5.43
N MET A 54 -15.66 -1.85 -6.06
CA MET A 54 -15.65 -1.29 -7.43
C MET A 54 -15.27 -2.33 -8.50
N ASP A 55 -15.01 -3.58 -8.11
CA ASP A 55 -14.50 -4.65 -8.99
C ASP A 55 -13.13 -4.31 -9.66
N LEU A 56 -12.35 -3.43 -9.03
CA LEU A 56 -11.03 -2.97 -9.52
C LEU A 56 -9.86 -3.76 -8.94
N LEU A 57 -10.10 -4.65 -7.97
CA LEU A 57 -9.05 -5.45 -7.35
C LEU A 57 -8.63 -6.65 -8.22
N ALA A 58 -9.34 -6.90 -9.32
CA ALA A 58 -9.08 -7.96 -10.29
C ALA A 58 -7.96 -7.60 -11.28
N ALA A 59 -6.75 -7.38 -10.77
CA ALA A 59 -5.53 -7.29 -11.59
C ALA A 59 -4.27 -7.81 -10.88
N ALA A 60 -4.29 -8.03 -9.56
CA ALA A 60 -3.12 -8.48 -8.82
C ALA A 60 -2.86 -9.99 -8.90
N THR A 61 -3.87 -10.80 -9.27
CA THR A 61 -3.78 -12.27 -9.31
C THR A 61 -3.43 -12.84 -10.69
N ALA A 62 -3.31 -12.01 -11.73
CA ALA A 62 -3.15 -12.47 -13.12
C ALA A 62 -1.70 -12.50 -13.65
N THR A 63 -0.67 -12.29 -12.81
CA THR A 63 0.74 -12.47 -13.23
C THR A 63 1.43 -13.55 -12.42
N THR A 64 0.88 -14.77 -12.47
CA THR A 64 1.71 -15.98 -12.50
C THR A 64 1.53 -16.57 -13.90
N HIS A 65 2.07 -15.89 -14.92
CA HIS A 65 2.19 -16.50 -16.24
C HIS A 65 3.29 -17.57 -16.11
N ASN A 66 2.83 -18.81 -15.93
CA ASN A 66 3.63 -20.02 -15.93
C ASN A 66 4.24 -20.19 -17.34
N CYS A 67 5.37 -19.56 -17.62
CA CYS A 67 6.23 -19.95 -18.75
C CYS A 67 7.05 -21.17 -18.34
N GLY A 68 6.37 -22.30 -18.17
CA GLY A 68 6.96 -23.63 -18.17
C GLY A 68 7.15 -24.06 -19.62
N GLY A 69 8.41 -24.18 -20.04
CA GLY A 69 8.77 -24.67 -21.36
C GLY A 69 8.28 -26.09 -21.61
N GLN A 70 7.80 -26.30 -22.83
CA GLN A 70 7.84 -27.56 -23.56
C GLN A 70 8.25 -27.22 -24.99
#